data_AF-A0A7Y3K5L3-F1
#
_entry.id   AF-A0A7Y3K5L3-F1
#
_cell.length_a   1.000
_cell.length_b   1.000
_cell.length_c   1.000
_cell.angle_alpha   90.00
_cell.angle_beta   90.00
_cell.angle_gamma   90.00
#
_symmetry.space_group_name_H-M   'P 1'
#
loop_
_entity.id
_entity.type
_entity.pdbx_description
1 polymer ?
#
loop_
_entity_poly.entity_id
_entity_poly.type
_entity_poly.pdbx_seq_one_letter_code
_entity_poly.pdbx_strand_id
1 'polypeptide(L)'
;MAFPNAHLLSNGINIKFVRQQEHFLGIGAVSAPGVELRSAARPMFVEIRNPWGVELLDYRMKNFCGDGSGVRLTFAASRQDRGIMEWMVHSVRNRYVTTDWTRPAIPAKDTTLEMILRPVERHIAGRTWLGFSYQYEYKSKDIPIYKILDRGTWEPQGTIIGSEFWLRNCFVPSQVAFTDESQFYSSEWYLPTAANPSIFQFLPLQTELQGFTFTSGPAGTLITWATRTAHIRSLFEKPRDSRQMVHWHEHCGDLAMEFATGPVEVLWLGGLLDRVERFNVYQEIRETVFDHLHRQIGMKRQRVSTYGLMEEWGPADLDRYRTQGATKLLAAGVKKIGLANHCANNMNVWGVGNMCCTVDYKIPESVGEDKLQALCQFVQAAGAKVEMWGNTSLSVLTEIFRNRNGHTDRIRFLPTQDSVEQALVKAKAAWVRNPSNAIEADHYTPVFAVLNLRDQTIRDYWMRRWREFHDRIGLEGIFLDSSFNLSSDKFHWVQNAADQSLQGATADHTGLLGNFRPAEPVPSAILSQYAAHLELMTAMQWAGFEYCNEDLGVFGIHRHGPSVDKRIGSLPIWADCLVEFDGPAIARAGHDPLDIFFRGLAYRMVWIIYEGLQQDALCFHD
;
A
#
# COMPACT_ATOMS: atom_id res chain seq x y z
N MET A 1 11.37 -15.32 -39.86
CA MET A 1 10.03 -14.71 -39.98
C MET A 1 10.14 -13.28 -39.50
N ALA A 2 9.67 -12.29 -40.26
CA ALA A 2 9.71 -10.90 -39.82
C ALA A 2 8.51 -10.61 -38.89
N PHE A 3 8.75 -10.30 -37.62
CA PHE A 3 7.67 -9.87 -36.72
C PHE A 3 7.15 -8.48 -37.12
N PRO A 4 5.86 -8.17 -36.89
CA PRO A 4 5.29 -6.87 -37.25
C PRO A 4 5.85 -5.72 -36.39
N ASN A 5 5.83 -4.50 -36.92
CA ASN A 5 6.23 -3.28 -36.21
C ASN A 5 5.08 -2.62 -35.43
N ALA A 6 3.84 -3.04 -35.69
CA ALA A 6 2.65 -2.55 -35.01
C ALA A 6 1.54 -3.60 -35.06
N HIS A 7 0.56 -3.48 -34.17
CA HIS A 7 -0.62 -4.33 -34.14
C HIS A 7 -1.87 -3.50 -33.89
N LEU A 8 -2.90 -3.69 -34.71
CA LEU A 8 -4.20 -3.03 -34.59
C LEU A 8 -5.18 -3.98 -33.90
N LEU A 9 -5.67 -3.57 -32.74
CA LEU A 9 -6.70 -4.28 -31.99
C LEU A 9 -8.09 -3.97 -32.57
N SER A 10 -9.06 -4.86 -32.31
CA SER A 10 -10.40 -4.83 -32.89
C SER A 10 -11.22 -3.59 -32.53
N ASN A 11 -10.87 -2.92 -31.43
CA ASN A 11 -11.47 -1.67 -30.97
C ASN A 11 -10.74 -0.41 -31.49
N GLY A 12 -9.81 -0.57 -32.43
CA GLY A 12 -9.10 0.54 -33.07
C GLY A 12 -7.86 1.04 -32.34
N ILE A 13 -7.47 0.42 -31.21
CA ILE A 13 -6.20 0.73 -30.55
C ILE A 13 -5.04 0.15 -31.37
N ASN A 14 -4.09 1.01 -31.73
CA ASN A 14 -2.88 0.63 -32.45
C ASN A 14 -1.66 0.72 -31.53
N ILE A 15 -0.89 -0.37 -31.45
CA ILE A 15 0.27 -0.50 -30.58
C ILE A 15 1.51 -0.70 -31.44
N LYS A 16 2.48 0.21 -31.37
CA LYS A 16 3.77 0.05 -32.06
C LYS A 16 4.76 -0.71 -31.18
N PHE A 17 5.62 -1.50 -31.80
CA PHE A 17 6.68 -2.24 -31.14
C PHE A 17 8.04 -1.69 -31.53
N VAL A 18 8.91 -1.44 -30.56
CA VAL A 18 10.27 -0.92 -30.77
C VAL A 18 11.27 -2.05 -30.66
N ARG A 19 12.13 -2.18 -31.66
CA ARG A 19 13.15 -3.22 -31.76
C ARG A 19 14.45 -2.64 -32.28
N GLN A 20 15.56 -3.22 -31.86
CA GLN A 20 16.89 -2.95 -32.40
C GLN A 20 17.52 -4.29 -32.78
N GLN A 21 17.73 -4.51 -34.08
CA GLN A 21 18.13 -5.81 -34.61
C GLN A 21 17.15 -6.92 -34.15
N GLU A 22 17.64 -7.91 -33.40
CA GLU A 22 16.82 -9.00 -32.84
C GLU A 22 16.26 -8.71 -31.44
N HIS A 23 16.67 -7.60 -30.82
CA HIS A 23 16.28 -7.24 -29.47
C HIS A 23 14.96 -6.46 -29.45
N PHE A 24 14.05 -6.87 -28.59
CA PHE A 24 12.83 -6.15 -28.27
C PHE A 24 13.13 -5.12 -27.19
N LEU A 25 12.88 -3.85 -27.50
CA LEU A 25 13.11 -2.75 -26.56
C LEU A 25 11.85 -2.40 -25.75
N GLY A 26 10.67 -2.67 -26.30
CA GLY A 26 9.41 -2.40 -25.62
C GLY A 26 8.26 -2.00 -26.55
N ILE A 27 7.15 -1.65 -25.92
CA ILE A 27 6.03 -0.96 -26.58
C ILE A 27 6.45 0.49 -26.86
N GLY A 28 6.29 0.91 -28.12
CA GLY A 28 6.45 2.29 -28.57
C GLY A 28 5.12 3.02 -28.56
N ALA A 29 4.92 3.97 -29.48
CA ALA A 29 3.71 4.78 -29.48
C ALA A 29 2.43 3.92 -29.50
N VAL A 30 1.45 4.32 -28.69
CA VAL A 30 0.12 3.73 -28.62
C VAL A 30 -0.88 4.80 -29.00
N SER A 31 -1.85 4.48 -29.85
CA SER A 31 -2.87 5.43 -30.29
C SER A 31 -4.26 4.82 -30.27
N ALA A 32 -5.24 5.59 -29.82
CA ALA A 32 -6.65 5.38 -30.12
C ALA A 32 -7.01 6.07 -31.45
N PRO A 33 -8.21 5.84 -32.01
CA PRO A 33 -8.64 6.53 -33.23
C PRO A 33 -8.52 8.06 -33.09
N GLY A 34 -7.61 8.65 -33.87
CA GLY A 34 -7.40 10.10 -33.93
C GLY A 34 -6.52 10.71 -32.84
N VAL A 35 -5.97 9.93 -31.89
CA VAL A 35 -5.17 10.48 -30.78
C VAL A 35 -4.09 9.52 -30.29
N GLU A 36 -2.90 10.05 -30.06
CA GLU A 36 -1.81 9.32 -29.41
C GLU A 36 -2.05 9.27 -27.89
N LEU A 37 -1.94 8.10 -27.27
CA LEU A 37 -2.09 7.93 -25.82
C LEU A 37 -0.73 7.90 -25.10
N ARG A 38 0.36 7.68 -25.86
CA ARG A 38 1.72 7.51 -25.37
C ARG A 38 2.73 7.68 -26.50
N SER A 39 3.84 8.36 -26.22
CA SER A 39 4.95 8.58 -27.15
C SER A 39 5.92 7.41 -27.26
N ALA A 40 6.65 7.32 -28.36
CA ALA A 40 7.67 6.28 -28.55
C ALA A 40 9.02 6.58 -27.86
N ALA A 41 9.17 7.73 -27.21
CA ALA A 41 10.47 8.23 -26.76
C ALA A 41 11.14 7.37 -25.68
N ARG A 42 10.36 6.69 -24.82
CA ARG A 42 10.86 5.76 -23.80
C ARG A 42 10.13 4.43 -23.88
N PRO A 43 10.59 3.43 -24.66
CA PRO A 43 9.88 2.16 -24.82
C PRO A 43 9.44 1.54 -23.49
N MET A 44 8.19 1.10 -23.43
CA MET A 44 7.61 0.51 -22.22
C MET A 44 7.95 -0.97 -22.18
N PHE A 45 8.63 -1.40 -21.13
CA PHE A 45 8.99 -2.79 -20.91
C PHE A 45 9.43 -3.05 -19.48
N VAL A 46 9.77 -4.31 -19.19
CA VAL A 46 10.09 -4.76 -17.84
C VAL A 46 11.58 -4.71 -17.53
N GLU A 47 11.88 -4.63 -16.25
CA GLU A 47 13.12 -5.05 -15.64
C GLU A 47 12.85 -6.23 -14.70
N ILE A 48 13.66 -7.28 -14.81
CA ILE A 48 13.55 -8.47 -13.97
C ILE A 48 14.92 -8.75 -13.36
N ARG A 49 14.97 -8.70 -12.03
CA ARG A 49 16.13 -9.06 -11.21
C ARG A 49 15.67 -9.93 -10.06
N ASN A 50 16.47 -10.93 -9.73
CA ASN A 50 16.18 -11.79 -8.59
C ASN A 50 17.05 -11.43 -7.36
N PRO A 51 16.73 -11.96 -6.18
CA PRO A 51 17.43 -11.64 -4.93
C PRO A 51 18.92 -11.99 -4.91
N TRP A 52 19.37 -12.83 -5.84
CA TRP A 52 20.75 -13.30 -5.90
C TRP A 52 21.57 -12.57 -6.96
N GLY A 53 21.12 -11.42 -7.47
CA GLY A 53 21.87 -10.63 -8.45
C GLY A 53 21.89 -11.24 -9.84
N VAL A 54 20.87 -12.04 -10.20
CA VAL A 54 20.64 -12.45 -11.59
C VAL A 54 19.74 -11.42 -12.25
N GLU A 55 20.21 -10.85 -13.36
CA GLU A 55 19.49 -9.91 -14.20
C GLU A 55 19.10 -10.58 -15.53
N LEU A 56 17.83 -10.42 -15.94
CA LEU A 56 17.36 -10.84 -17.27
C LEU A 56 17.37 -9.66 -18.23
N LEU A 57 18.03 -9.83 -19.37
CA LEU A 57 18.30 -8.78 -20.35
C LEU A 57 18.28 -9.33 -21.79
N ASP A 58 18.52 -8.47 -22.78
CA ASP A 58 18.54 -8.82 -24.21
C ASP A 58 17.33 -9.66 -24.68
N TYR A 59 16.12 -9.20 -24.35
CA TYR A 59 14.90 -9.90 -24.70
C TYR A 59 14.75 -10.01 -26.21
N ARG A 60 14.58 -11.22 -26.72
CA ARG A 60 14.41 -11.55 -28.13
C ARG A 60 13.05 -12.18 -28.34
N MET A 61 12.28 -11.63 -29.26
CA MET A 61 10.96 -12.18 -29.61
C MET A 61 11.14 -13.55 -30.28
N LYS A 62 10.50 -14.57 -29.71
CA LYS A 62 10.50 -15.94 -30.24
C LYS A 62 9.22 -16.27 -30.96
N ASN A 63 8.10 -15.77 -30.45
CA ASN A 63 6.80 -15.99 -31.04
C ASN A 63 5.97 -14.71 -31.01
N PHE A 64 5.12 -14.58 -32.03
CA PHE A 64 4.08 -13.56 -32.14
C PHE A 64 2.80 -14.28 -32.56
N CYS A 65 1.79 -14.26 -31.70
CA CYS A 65 0.47 -14.80 -32.00
C CYS A 65 -0.55 -13.71 -31.73
N GLY A 66 -1.09 -13.11 -32.78
CA GLY A 66 -2.05 -12.03 -32.63
C GLY A 66 -3.03 -11.91 -33.77
N ASP A 67 -4.21 -11.45 -33.43
CA ASP A 67 -5.30 -11.05 -34.31
C ASP A 67 -6.00 -9.80 -33.72
N GLY A 68 -7.14 -9.38 -34.26
CA GLY A 68 -7.86 -8.22 -33.71
C GLY A 68 -8.25 -8.38 -32.23
N SER A 69 -8.45 -9.60 -31.73
CA SER A 69 -8.87 -9.87 -30.34
C SER A 69 -7.73 -9.79 -29.33
N GLY A 70 -6.48 -9.65 -29.78
CA GLY A 70 -5.33 -9.50 -28.91
C GLY A 70 -4.04 -10.01 -29.53
N VAL A 71 -2.95 -9.86 -28.79
CA VAL A 71 -1.65 -10.40 -29.17
C VAL A 71 -0.92 -10.95 -27.96
N ARG A 72 -0.28 -12.11 -28.15
CA ARG A 72 0.66 -12.71 -27.21
C ARG A 72 2.05 -12.70 -27.84
N LEU A 73 2.99 -12.05 -27.15
CA LEU A 73 4.40 -11.99 -27.51
C LEU A 73 5.18 -12.88 -26.55
N THR A 74 5.93 -13.85 -27.06
CA THR A 74 6.79 -14.71 -26.23
C THR A 74 8.24 -14.33 -26.44
N PHE A 75 8.98 -14.10 -25.35
CA PHE A 75 10.37 -13.67 -25.35
C PHE A 75 11.28 -14.73 -24.74
N ALA A 76 12.46 -14.88 -25.32
CA ALA A 76 13.61 -15.46 -24.64
C ALA A 76 14.52 -14.33 -24.16
N ALA A 77 15.22 -14.53 -23.05
CA ALA A 77 16.16 -13.56 -22.50
C ALA A 77 17.59 -14.12 -22.47
N SER A 78 18.55 -13.24 -22.28
CA SER A 78 19.86 -13.57 -21.70
C SER A 78 19.81 -13.36 -20.19
N ARG A 79 20.68 -14.05 -19.45
CA ARG A 79 20.93 -13.82 -18.03
C ARG A 79 22.35 -13.30 -17.81
N GLN A 80 22.49 -12.44 -16.82
CA GLN A 80 23.79 -12.02 -16.32
C GLN A 80 23.79 -12.06 -14.80
N ASP A 81 24.78 -12.76 -14.25
CA ASP A 81 24.91 -12.99 -12.82
C ASP A 81 25.97 -11.98 -12.31
N ARG A 82 25.52 -10.83 -11.79
CA ARG A 82 26.42 -9.73 -11.38
C ARG A 82 25.76 -8.77 -10.39
N GLY A 83 26.59 -7.94 -9.75
CA GLY A 83 26.11 -6.82 -8.96
C GLY A 83 25.64 -7.22 -7.57
N ILE A 84 24.76 -6.41 -7.01
CA ILE A 84 24.29 -6.51 -5.62
C ILE A 84 23.22 -7.60 -5.52
N MET A 85 23.38 -8.47 -4.52
CA MET A 85 22.34 -9.38 -4.08
C MET A 85 21.48 -8.66 -3.03
N GLU A 86 20.18 -8.89 -3.07
CA GLU A 86 19.24 -8.33 -2.09
C GLU A 86 19.39 -9.00 -0.71
N TRP A 87 20.01 -10.18 -0.64
CA TRP A 87 20.41 -10.83 0.61
C TRP A 87 21.55 -10.06 1.29
N MET A 88 21.24 -9.34 2.36
CA MET A 88 22.24 -8.64 3.18
C MET A 88 22.73 -9.54 4.31
N VAL A 89 24.03 -9.49 4.64
CA VAL A 89 24.52 -10.13 5.88
C VAL A 89 24.32 -9.18 7.07
N HIS A 90 24.45 -7.87 6.83
CA HIS A 90 24.13 -6.78 7.75
C HIS A 90 23.76 -5.55 6.91
N SER A 91 22.85 -4.70 7.39
CA SER A 91 22.19 -3.58 6.68
C SER A 91 23.10 -2.57 5.96
N VAL A 92 24.42 -2.65 6.13
CA VAL A 92 25.42 -1.78 5.46
C VAL A 92 26.42 -2.55 4.59
N ARG A 93 26.29 -3.87 4.48
CA ARG A 93 27.20 -4.76 3.73
C ARG A 93 26.43 -5.54 2.70
N ASN A 94 26.27 -4.93 1.53
CA ASN A 94 25.73 -5.60 0.35
C ASN A 94 26.55 -6.85 0.04
N ARG A 95 25.87 -7.97 -0.20
CA ARG A 95 26.51 -9.12 -0.83
C ARG A 95 26.59 -8.85 -2.32
N TYR A 96 27.68 -9.30 -2.93
CA TYR A 96 27.88 -9.22 -4.36
C TYR A 96 27.94 -10.62 -4.94
N VAL A 97 27.47 -10.76 -6.17
CA VAL A 97 27.74 -11.94 -6.97
C VAL A 97 29.23 -11.94 -7.32
N THR A 98 29.92 -13.04 -6.98
CA THR A 98 31.38 -13.19 -7.15
C THR A 98 31.76 -14.11 -8.30
N THR A 99 30.84 -14.38 -9.22
CA THR A 99 31.18 -15.05 -10.49
C THR A 99 32.11 -14.17 -11.31
N ASP A 100 32.76 -14.75 -12.30
CA ASP A 100 33.64 -14.03 -13.23
C ASP A 100 32.86 -12.91 -13.95
N TRP A 101 33.08 -11.67 -13.49
CA TRP A 101 32.35 -10.47 -13.93
C TRP A 101 32.73 -10.03 -15.34
N THR A 102 33.77 -10.62 -15.94
CA THR A 102 34.17 -10.37 -17.32
C THR A 102 33.37 -11.20 -18.32
N ARG A 103 32.61 -12.20 -17.85
CA ARG A 103 31.82 -13.06 -18.73
C ARG A 103 30.67 -12.27 -19.37
N PRO A 104 30.45 -12.48 -20.68
CA PRO A 104 29.27 -11.92 -21.34
C PRO A 104 28.00 -12.57 -20.78
N ALA A 105 26.87 -11.90 -21.00
CA ALA A 105 25.57 -12.50 -20.72
C ALA A 105 25.40 -13.80 -21.52
N ILE A 106 24.78 -14.80 -20.91
CA ILE A 106 24.52 -16.12 -21.51
C ILE A 106 23.01 -16.31 -21.72
N PRO A 107 22.57 -17.20 -22.62
CA PRO A 107 21.14 -17.47 -22.76
C PRO A 107 20.51 -17.95 -21.45
N ALA A 108 19.39 -17.34 -21.05
CA ALA A 108 18.56 -17.82 -19.95
C ALA A 108 17.75 -19.03 -20.46
N LYS A 109 18.35 -20.24 -20.38
CA LYS A 109 17.71 -21.48 -20.83
C LYS A 109 16.42 -21.73 -20.04
N ASP A 110 15.45 -22.35 -20.71
CA ASP A 110 14.15 -22.71 -20.12
C ASP A 110 13.45 -21.57 -19.37
N THR A 111 13.69 -20.33 -19.81
CA THR A 111 13.13 -19.11 -19.23
C THR A 111 12.37 -18.35 -20.31
N THR A 112 11.11 -18.05 -20.03
CA THR A 112 10.19 -17.36 -20.94
C THR A 112 9.51 -16.21 -20.21
N LEU A 113 9.42 -15.08 -20.90
CA LEU A 113 8.53 -13.98 -20.54
C LEU A 113 7.49 -13.85 -21.64
N GLU A 114 6.23 -13.71 -21.29
CA GLU A 114 5.15 -13.42 -22.22
C GLU A 114 4.54 -12.06 -21.91
N MET A 115 4.24 -11.28 -22.95
CA MET A 115 3.43 -10.07 -22.87
C MET A 115 2.11 -10.33 -23.58
N ILE A 116 1.01 -10.14 -22.86
CA ILE A 116 -0.35 -10.37 -23.36
C ILE A 116 -1.05 -9.02 -23.47
N LEU A 117 -1.50 -8.69 -24.67
CA LEU A 117 -2.23 -7.46 -24.96
C LEU A 117 -3.64 -7.83 -25.45
N ARG A 118 -4.67 -7.19 -24.88
CA ARG A 118 -6.07 -7.43 -25.27
C ARG A 118 -6.82 -6.11 -25.44
N PRO A 119 -7.71 -5.97 -26.44
CA PRO A 119 -8.60 -4.82 -26.51
C PRO A 119 -9.50 -4.81 -25.29
N VAL A 120 -9.79 -3.61 -24.80
CA VAL A 120 -10.74 -3.40 -23.71
C VAL A 120 -11.70 -2.30 -24.10
N GLU A 121 -12.97 -2.54 -23.84
CA GLU A 121 -14.03 -1.54 -23.88
C GLU A 121 -14.76 -1.59 -22.54
N ARG A 122 -14.92 -0.42 -21.90
CA ARG A 122 -15.65 -0.29 -20.64
C ARG A 122 -16.76 0.74 -20.81
N HIS A 123 -17.92 0.48 -20.21
CA HIS A 123 -18.98 1.48 -20.07
C HIS A 123 -19.00 2.00 -18.63
N ILE A 124 -18.54 3.24 -18.43
CA ILE A 124 -18.40 3.88 -17.11
C ILE A 124 -18.98 5.29 -17.20
N ALA A 125 -19.76 5.71 -16.21
CA ALA A 125 -20.42 7.02 -16.17
C ALA A 125 -21.30 7.31 -17.42
N GLY A 126 -21.95 6.29 -17.99
CA GLY A 126 -22.74 6.43 -19.21
C GLY A 126 -21.92 6.63 -20.49
N ARG A 127 -20.58 6.48 -20.43
CA ARG A 127 -19.65 6.73 -21.53
C ARG A 127 -18.87 5.47 -21.88
N THR A 128 -18.52 5.33 -23.15
CA THR A 128 -17.69 4.23 -23.64
C THR A 128 -16.22 4.65 -23.61
N TRP A 129 -15.42 3.83 -22.92
CA TRP A 129 -13.98 3.95 -22.80
C TRP A 129 -13.32 2.90 -23.67
N LEU A 130 -12.42 3.32 -24.55
CA LEU A 130 -11.69 2.44 -25.46
C LEU A 130 -10.25 2.30 -24.98
N GLY A 131 -9.70 1.10 -25.03
CA GLY A 131 -8.36 0.90 -24.53
C GLY A 131 -7.85 -0.50 -24.72
N PHE A 132 -6.87 -0.87 -23.91
CA PHE A 132 -6.32 -2.21 -23.93
C PHE A 132 -5.82 -2.57 -22.54
N SER A 133 -5.69 -3.87 -22.28
CA SER A 133 -5.00 -4.37 -21.09
C SER A 133 -3.66 -4.95 -21.50
N TYR A 134 -2.64 -4.79 -20.66
CA TYR A 134 -1.39 -5.52 -20.78
C TYR A 134 -1.08 -6.32 -19.50
N GLN A 135 -0.43 -7.47 -19.68
CA GLN A 135 -0.04 -8.37 -18.59
C GLN A 135 1.28 -9.06 -18.96
N TYR A 136 2.11 -9.34 -17.95
CA TYR A 136 3.32 -10.14 -18.10
C TYR A 136 3.15 -11.50 -17.38
N GLU A 137 3.53 -12.58 -18.06
CA GLU A 137 3.61 -13.93 -17.51
C GLU A 137 5.04 -14.44 -17.63
N TYR A 138 5.66 -14.76 -16.49
CA TYR A 138 7.03 -15.25 -16.39
C TYR A 138 7.04 -16.72 -15.98
N LYS A 139 7.97 -17.47 -16.58
CA LYS A 139 8.24 -18.86 -16.23
C LYS A 139 9.72 -19.19 -16.42
N SER A 140 10.32 -19.87 -15.45
CA SER A 140 11.67 -20.43 -15.53
C SER A 140 11.75 -21.78 -14.83
N LYS A 141 12.77 -22.59 -15.14
CA LYS A 141 13.10 -23.78 -14.34
C LYS A 141 14.10 -23.49 -13.22
N ASP A 142 14.95 -22.47 -13.38
CA ASP A 142 16.15 -22.27 -12.54
C ASP A 142 16.28 -20.86 -11.97
N ILE A 143 15.48 -19.90 -12.45
CA ILE A 143 15.59 -18.48 -12.07
C ILE A 143 14.27 -18.06 -11.41
N PRO A 144 14.14 -18.18 -10.08
CA PRO A 144 12.94 -17.70 -9.42
C PRO A 144 12.98 -16.18 -9.27
N ILE A 145 11.81 -15.56 -9.29
CA ILE A 145 11.62 -14.12 -9.10
C ILE A 145 10.46 -13.90 -8.13
N TYR A 146 10.43 -12.73 -7.50
CA TYR A 146 9.32 -12.32 -6.62
C TYR A 146 8.73 -10.96 -7.03
N LYS A 147 9.35 -10.30 -8.03
CA LYS A 147 8.86 -9.04 -8.58
C LYS A 147 9.19 -8.89 -10.06
N ILE A 148 8.36 -8.10 -10.76
CA ILE A 148 8.62 -7.57 -12.10
C ILE A 148 8.44 -6.06 -12.03
N LEU A 149 9.46 -5.30 -12.41
CA LEU A 149 9.36 -3.83 -12.52
C LEU A 149 8.90 -3.47 -13.93
N ASP A 150 7.63 -3.11 -14.09
CA ASP A 150 7.08 -2.55 -15.31
C ASP A 150 7.40 -1.05 -15.39
N ARG A 151 8.04 -0.63 -16.49
CA ARG A 151 8.46 0.76 -16.69
C ARG A 151 7.79 1.32 -17.93
N GLY A 152 6.89 2.27 -17.73
CA GLY A 152 6.19 2.94 -18.81
C GLY A 152 6.10 4.45 -18.63
N THR A 153 5.48 5.07 -19.62
CA THR A 153 4.99 6.44 -19.55
C THR A 153 3.59 6.47 -20.14
N TRP A 154 2.75 7.38 -19.68
CA TRP A 154 1.40 7.59 -20.20
C TRP A 154 1.13 9.07 -20.29
N GLU A 155 0.90 9.56 -21.51
CA GLU A 155 0.74 10.98 -21.75
C GLU A 155 -0.23 11.19 -22.92
N PRO A 156 -1.49 11.58 -22.66
CA PRO A 156 -2.46 11.76 -23.74
C PRO A 156 -1.96 12.86 -24.71
N GLN A 157 -2.12 12.61 -26.00
CA GLN A 157 -1.52 13.36 -27.12
C GLN A 157 0.01 13.25 -27.23
N GLY A 158 0.64 12.26 -26.59
CA GLY A 158 2.08 12.06 -26.61
C GLY A 158 2.87 13.07 -25.76
N THR A 159 2.19 13.89 -24.94
CA THR A 159 2.81 14.89 -24.07
C THR A 159 1.94 15.17 -22.84
N ILE A 160 2.54 15.23 -21.65
CA ILE A 160 1.83 15.58 -20.42
C ILE A 160 1.52 17.09 -20.34
N ILE A 161 2.26 17.91 -21.09
CA ILE A 161 2.05 19.36 -21.14
C ILE A 161 0.68 19.68 -21.75
N GLY A 162 -0.07 20.54 -21.06
CA GLY A 162 -1.48 20.85 -21.37
C GLY A 162 -2.47 19.90 -20.70
N SER A 163 -2.01 18.90 -19.93
CA SER A 163 -2.85 17.97 -19.20
C SER A 163 -2.76 18.21 -17.68
N GLU A 164 -3.74 17.68 -16.98
CA GLU A 164 -3.84 17.66 -15.53
C GLU A 164 -3.80 16.20 -15.06
N PHE A 165 -2.95 15.91 -14.08
CA PHE A 165 -2.78 14.59 -13.48
C PHE A 165 -3.39 14.56 -12.08
N TRP A 166 -4.27 13.58 -11.84
CA TRP A 166 -5.00 13.41 -10.59
C TRP A 166 -4.65 12.05 -9.98
N LEU A 167 -4.19 12.10 -8.73
CA LEU A 167 -3.85 10.95 -7.90
C LEU A 167 -3.95 11.37 -6.43
N ARG A 168 -4.93 10.86 -5.70
CA ARG A 168 -5.06 11.08 -4.26
C ARG A 168 -3.77 10.66 -3.56
N ASN A 169 -3.18 11.60 -2.84
CA ASN A 169 -1.88 11.45 -2.21
C ASN A 169 -1.79 12.40 -0.99
N CYS A 170 -1.24 11.92 0.11
CA CYS A 170 -1.07 12.67 1.37
C CYS A 170 0.22 13.49 1.42
N PHE A 171 1.22 13.17 0.61
CA PHE A 171 2.56 13.75 0.68
C PHE A 171 2.79 14.82 -0.40
N VAL A 172 2.09 14.70 -1.53
CA VAL A 172 2.19 15.63 -2.67
C VAL A 172 0.81 16.06 -3.18
N PRO A 173 0.69 17.14 -3.97
CA PRO A 173 -0.60 17.60 -4.46
C PRO A 173 -1.36 16.52 -5.24
N SER A 174 -2.63 16.32 -4.91
CA SER A 174 -3.46 15.27 -5.55
C SER A 174 -3.97 15.64 -6.95
N GLN A 175 -3.82 16.90 -7.34
CA GLN A 175 -4.20 17.43 -8.65
C GLN A 175 -3.13 18.42 -9.10
N VAL A 176 -2.52 18.15 -10.26
CA VAL A 176 -1.43 18.97 -10.80
C VAL A 176 -1.65 19.21 -12.28
N ALA A 177 -1.70 20.48 -12.68
CA ALA A 177 -1.71 20.89 -14.08
C ALA A 177 -0.28 21.12 -14.57
N PHE A 178 0.07 20.56 -15.72
CA PHE A 178 1.38 20.74 -16.33
C PHE A 178 1.27 21.67 -17.53
N THR A 179 1.93 22.82 -17.43
CA THR A 179 1.98 23.86 -18.47
C THR A 179 3.35 23.96 -19.14
N ASP A 180 4.41 23.44 -18.51
CA ASP A 180 5.76 23.47 -19.07
C ASP A 180 6.64 22.27 -18.66
N GLU A 181 7.74 22.08 -19.38
CA GLU A 181 8.63 20.92 -19.22
C GLU A 181 9.48 20.97 -17.94
N SER A 182 9.78 22.15 -17.39
CA SER A 182 10.58 22.34 -16.16
C SER A 182 9.84 21.98 -14.87
N GLN A 183 8.50 21.97 -14.90
CA GLN A 183 7.67 21.53 -13.76
C GLN A 183 7.99 20.10 -13.34
N PHE A 184 8.11 19.88 -12.04
CA PHE A 184 8.39 18.57 -11.46
C PHE A 184 7.20 18.06 -10.66
N TYR A 185 7.01 16.75 -10.67
CA TYR A 185 6.08 16.05 -9.78
C TYR A 185 6.65 14.66 -9.52
N SER A 186 6.55 14.18 -8.29
CA SER A 186 6.81 12.79 -7.92
C SER A 186 5.82 12.37 -6.84
N SER A 187 5.28 11.16 -6.92
CA SER A 187 4.44 10.58 -5.87
C SER A 187 5.23 10.04 -4.68
N GLU A 188 6.57 10.11 -4.72
CA GLU A 188 7.47 9.69 -3.63
C GLU A 188 7.12 10.38 -2.30
N TRP A 189 7.24 9.61 -1.21
CA TRP A 189 7.21 10.17 0.13
C TRP A 189 8.61 10.63 0.56
N TYR A 190 8.85 11.93 0.37
CA TYR A 190 10.09 12.61 0.76
C TYR A 190 9.85 13.60 1.92
N LEU A 191 10.57 13.43 3.03
CA LEU A 191 10.46 14.24 4.26
C LEU A 191 11.74 15.04 4.53
N PRO A 192 11.88 16.26 3.99
CA PRO A 192 13.15 17.01 4.05
C PRO A 192 13.65 17.32 5.46
N THR A 193 12.78 17.29 6.46
CA THR A 193 13.09 17.59 7.86
C THR A 193 13.38 16.35 8.71
N ALA A 194 13.15 15.14 8.19
CA ALA A 194 13.41 13.89 8.90
C ALA A 194 14.89 13.51 8.83
N ALA A 195 15.36 12.72 9.81
CA ALA A 195 16.75 12.25 9.85
C ALA A 195 17.13 11.40 8.62
N ASN A 196 16.17 10.63 8.10
CA ASN A 196 16.24 10.05 6.76
C ASN A 196 15.12 10.68 5.92
N PRO A 197 15.42 11.53 4.91
CA PRO A 197 14.38 12.19 4.14
C PRO A 197 13.78 11.31 3.05
N SER A 198 14.46 10.24 2.62
CA SER A 198 13.99 9.31 1.60
C SER A 198 13.28 8.13 2.28
N ILE A 199 11.97 8.27 2.50
CA ILE A 199 11.18 7.25 3.20
C ILE A 199 10.70 6.18 2.22
N PHE A 200 9.90 6.55 1.22
CA PHE A 200 9.36 5.62 0.22
C PHE A 200 9.36 6.21 -1.18
N GLN A 201 10.20 5.66 -2.06
CA GLN A 201 10.17 6.03 -3.48
C GLN A 201 8.92 5.48 -4.19
N PHE A 202 8.54 4.23 -3.91
CA PHE A 202 7.32 3.62 -4.43
C PHE A 202 6.30 3.47 -3.31
N LEU A 203 5.03 3.78 -3.60
CA LEU A 203 3.92 3.61 -2.67
C LEU A 203 2.97 2.49 -3.12
N PRO A 204 2.38 1.71 -2.19
CA PRO A 204 1.43 0.66 -2.53
C PRO A 204 0.22 1.19 -3.30
N LEU A 205 0.02 0.71 -4.54
CA LEU A 205 -0.99 1.24 -5.46
C LEU A 205 -2.42 1.10 -4.93
N GLN A 206 -2.71 0.04 -4.17
CA GLN A 206 -4.09 -0.32 -3.77
C GLN A 206 -4.34 -0.21 -2.26
N THR A 207 -3.30 -0.15 -1.43
CA THR A 207 -3.45 0.05 0.02
C THR A 207 -3.13 1.48 0.44
N GLU A 208 -2.20 2.17 -0.23
CA GLU A 208 -1.87 3.57 0.08
C GLU A 208 -2.34 4.55 -1.00
N LEU A 209 -2.24 4.21 -2.27
CA LEU A 209 -2.79 5.02 -3.36
C LEU A 209 -4.21 4.58 -3.75
N GLN A 210 -4.93 5.44 -4.46
CA GLN A 210 -6.32 5.20 -4.87
C GLN A 210 -6.54 4.06 -5.90
N GLY A 211 -5.54 3.25 -6.27
CA GLY A 211 -5.70 2.11 -7.18
C GLY A 211 -5.72 2.42 -8.68
N PHE A 212 -5.81 3.69 -9.08
CA PHE A 212 -5.84 4.14 -10.48
C PHE A 212 -5.25 5.54 -10.66
N THR A 213 -4.87 5.90 -11.88
CA THR A 213 -4.51 7.28 -12.26
C THR A 213 -5.59 7.90 -13.13
N PHE A 214 -5.67 9.22 -13.12
CA PHE A 214 -6.57 9.98 -13.98
C PHE A 214 -5.82 11.16 -14.60
N THR A 215 -5.75 11.23 -15.92
CA THR A 215 -5.04 12.29 -16.65
C THR A 215 -5.96 12.88 -17.70
N SER A 216 -6.24 14.18 -17.61
CA SER A 216 -7.18 14.84 -18.51
C SER A 216 -6.59 16.05 -19.18
N GLY A 217 -6.88 16.24 -20.46
CA GLY A 217 -6.47 17.40 -21.24
C GLY A 217 -7.48 17.73 -22.35
N PRO A 218 -7.14 18.64 -23.27
CA PRO A 218 -8.05 19.10 -24.32
C PRO A 218 -8.60 18.00 -25.25
N ALA A 219 -7.81 16.94 -25.49
CA ALA A 219 -8.24 15.84 -26.35
C ALA A 219 -9.15 14.83 -25.63
N GLY A 220 -9.14 14.78 -24.30
CA GLY A 220 -9.86 13.78 -23.53
C GLY A 220 -9.17 13.36 -22.25
N THR A 221 -9.57 12.20 -21.74
CA THR A 221 -9.15 11.65 -20.45
C THR A 221 -8.59 10.25 -20.60
N LEU A 222 -7.42 10.02 -20.02
CA LEU A 222 -6.73 8.74 -19.94
C LEU A 222 -6.75 8.25 -18.48
N ILE A 223 -7.04 6.96 -18.29
CA ILE A 223 -6.92 6.29 -16.99
C ILE A 223 -6.06 5.05 -17.10
N THR A 224 -5.31 4.77 -16.03
CA THR A 224 -4.58 3.51 -15.87
C THR A 224 -4.93 2.87 -14.54
N TRP A 225 -5.13 1.55 -14.50
CA TRP A 225 -5.39 0.83 -13.25
C TRP A 225 -5.08 -0.65 -13.36
N ALA A 226 -4.73 -1.27 -12.23
CA ALA A 226 -4.55 -2.71 -12.13
C ALA A 226 -5.89 -3.38 -11.80
N THR A 227 -6.37 -4.25 -12.68
CA THR A 227 -7.69 -4.89 -12.60
C THR A 227 -7.76 -6.07 -11.64
N ARG A 228 -6.67 -6.40 -10.96
CA ARG A 228 -6.62 -7.46 -9.95
C ARG A 228 -6.10 -6.90 -8.64
N THR A 229 -6.65 -7.40 -7.54
CA THR A 229 -6.10 -7.17 -6.21
C THR A 229 -4.74 -7.86 -6.13
N ALA A 230 -3.68 -7.07 -6.02
CA ALA A 230 -2.31 -7.56 -6.08
C ALA A 230 -1.36 -6.61 -5.37
N HIS A 231 -0.26 -7.15 -4.86
CA HIS A 231 0.80 -6.33 -4.28
C HIS A 231 1.51 -5.58 -5.41
N ILE A 232 1.25 -4.29 -5.53
CA ILE A 232 1.86 -3.43 -6.55
C ILE A 232 2.35 -2.18 -5.85
N ARG A 233 3.64 -1.85 -5.99
CA ARG A 233 4.20 -0.57 -5.56
C ARG A 233 4.38 0.31 -6.78
N SER A 234 3.98 1.57 -6.71
CA SER A 234 3.97 2.46 -7.86
C SER A 234 4.70 3.77 -7.59
N LEU A 235 5.37 4.26 -8.63
CA LEU A 235 5.93 5.60 -8.70
C LEU A 235 5.35 6.30 -9.93
N PHE A 236 4.81 7.49 -9.71
CA PHE A 236 4.35 8.39 -10.75
C PHE A 236 5.20 9.66 -10.71
N GLU A 237 5.86 9.97 -11.81
CA GLU A 237 6.81 11.08 -11.83
C GLU A 237 6.77 11.84 -13.17
N LYS A 238 6.73 13.17 -13.11
CA LYS A 238 7.16 14.02 -14.22
C LYS A 238 8.54 14.57 -13.88
N PRO A 239 9.62 14.02 -14.48
CA PRO A 239 10.95 14.60 -14.32
C PRO A 239 10.98 16.04 -14.83
N ARG A 240 11.94 16.83 -14.31
CA ARG A 240 12.24 18.14 -14.90
C ARG A 240 12.72 17.96 -16.33
N ASP A 241 12.40 18.96 -17.15
CA ASP A 241 12.76 19.04 -18.56
C ASP A 241 12.25 17.84 -19.37
N SER A 242 11.13 17.26 -18.91
CA SER A 242 10.45 16.12 -19.54
C SER A 242 9.01 16.46 -19.87
N ARG A 243 8.56 15.90 -21.00
CA ARG A 243 7.18 15.96 -21.50
C ARG A 243 6.39 14.68 -21.23
N GLN A 244 6.99 13.74 -20.49
CA GLN A 244 6.41 12.42 -20.21
C GLN A 244 6.04 12.31 -18.74
N MET A 245 4.94 11.60 -18.46
CA MET A 245 4.59 11.16 -17.12
C MET A 245 5.02 9.70 -16.98
N VAL A 246 6.00 9.45 -16.11
CA VAL A 246 6.50 8.13 -15.77
C VAL A 246 5.47 7.38 -14.94
N HIS A 247 5.20 6.14 -15.32
CA HIS A 247 4.38 5.18 -14.58
C HIS A 247 5.22 3.93 -14.38
N TRP A 248 5.79 3.78 -13.19
CA TRP A 248 6.56 2.59 -12.82
C TRP A 248 5.78 1.76 -11.80
N HIS A 249 5.70 0.45 -12.05
CA HIS A 249 4.99 -0.49 -11.21
C HIS A 249 5.89 -1.67 -10.85
N GLU A 250 6.21 -1.83 -9.57
CA GLU A 250 6.75 -3.08 -9.04
C GLU A 250 5.57 -4.02 -8.77
N HIS A 251 5.34 -4.98 -9.66
CA HIS A 251 4.42 -6.08 -9.41
C HIS A 251 5.12 -7.11 -8.52
N CYS A 252 4.61 -7.30 -7.32
CA CYS A 252 5.24 -8.07 -6.25
C CYS A 252 4.45 -9.34 -5.93
N GLY A 253 5.14 -10.34 -5.36
CA GLY A 253 4.54 -11.57 -4.87
C GLY A 253 5.55 -12.44 -4.13
N ASP A 254 5.25 -13.72 -4.01
CA ASP A 254 6.15 -14.69 -3.40
C ASP A 254 7.27 -15.09 -4.38
N LEU A 255 8.43 -15.47 -3.84
CA LEU A 255 9.53 -15.99 -4.65
C LEU A 255 9.13 -17.30 -5.32
N ALA A 256 9.04 -17.28 -6.65
CA ALA A 256 8.51 -18.40 -7.42
C ALA A 256 9.18 -18.54 -8.80
N MET A 257 9.10 -19.76 -9.35
CA MET A 257 9.55 -20.07 -10.71
C MET A 257 8.56 -19.61 -11.79
N GLU A 258 7.32 -19.36 -11.40
CA GLU A 258 6.25 -18.82 -12.23
C GLU A 258 5.66 -17.58 -11.56
N PHE A 259 5.47 -16.51 -12.33
CA PHE A 259 4.98 -15.25 -11.80
C PHE A 259 4.14 -14.54 -12.86
N ALA A 260 2.97 -14.04 -12.49
CA ALA A 260 2.12 -13.26 -13.40
C ALA A 260 1.73 -11.94 -12.75
N THR A 261 1.86 -10.85 -13.51
CA THR A 261 1.39 -9.55 -13.05
C THR A 261 -0.14 -9.50 -13.07
N GLY A 262 -0.72 -8.59 -12.28
CA GLY A 262 -2.11 -8.19 -12.49
C GLY A 262 -2.24 -7.48 -13.85
N PRO A 263 -3.28 -7.74 -14.66
CA PRO A 263 -3.49 -6.99 -15.90
C PRO A 263 -3.72 -5.51 -15.60
N VAL A 264 -2.97 -4.65 -16.28
CA VAL A 264 -3.13 -3.19 -16.22
C VAL A 264 -3.93 -2.75 -17.43
N GLU A 265 -5.04 -2.06 -17.19
CA GLU A 265 -5.85 -1.45 -18.23
C GLU A 265 -5.43 0.00 -18.46
N VAL A 266 -5.37 0.39 -19.73
CA VAL A 266 -5.18 1.76 -20.18
C VAL A 266 -6.40 2.13 -20.99
N LEU A 267 -7.23 3.03 -20.47
CA LEU A 267 -8.53 3.37 -21.04
C LEU A 267 -8.59 4.84 -21.40
N TRP A 268 -9.17 5.12 -22.56
CA TRP A 268 -9.29 6.44 -23.15
C TRP A 268 -10.75 6.82 -23.36
N LEU A 269 -11.09 8.03 -22.93
CA LEU A 269 -12.33 8.71 -23.25
C LEU A 269 -11.99 9.97 -24.05
N GLY A 270 -12.42 10.02 -25.32
CA GLY A 270 -12.21 11.18 -26.17
C GLY A 270 -13.17 12.33 -25.87
N GLY A 271 -12.71 13.55 -26.13
CA GLY A 271 -13.48 14.78 -25.99
C GLY A 271 -13.20 15.54 -24.69
N LEU A 272 -13.26 16.87 -24.77
CA LEU A 272 -13.04 17.73 -23.62
C LEU A 272 -14.15 17.54 -22.58
N LEU A 273 -13.74 17.41 -21.32
CA LEU A 273 -14.63 17.44 -20.17
C LEU A 273 -14.43 18.77 -19.42
N ASP A 274 -15.54 19.43 -19.08
CA ASP A 274 -15.47 20.54 -18.15
C ASP A 274 -15.02 20.07 -16.75
N ARG A 275 -14.85 21.02 -15.82
CA ARG A 275 -14.35 20.67 -14.48
C ARG A 275 -15.33 19.79 -13.69
N VAL A 276 -16.63 20.02 -13.80
CA VAL A 276 -17.67 19.27 -13.07
C VAL A 276 -17.80 17.87 -13.67
N GLU A 277 -17.82 17.77 -15.00
CA GLU A 277 -17.82 16.50 -15.71
C GLU A 277 -16.60 15.65 -15.34
N ARG A 278 -15.39 16.25 -15.28
CA ARG A 278 -14.18 15.54 -14.84
C ARG A 278 -14.32 14.94 -13.45
N PHE A 279 -14.84 15.71 -12.49
CA PHE A 279 -15.06 15.18 -11.14
C PHE A 279 -16.11 14.08 -11.12
N ASN A 280 -17.24 14.25 -11.79
CA ASN A 280 -18.28 13.21 -11.86
C ASN A 280 -17.72 11.90 -12.46
N VAL A 281 -16.97 12.01 -13.56
CA VAL A 281 -16.32 10.86 -14.19
C VAL A 281 -15.27 10.23 -13.28
N TYR A 282 -14.43 11.03 -12.62
CA TYR A 282 -13.46 10.54 -11.63
C TYR A 282 -14.14 9.76 -10.51
N GLN A 283 -15.24 10.26 -9.97
CA GLN A 283 -16.01 9.57 -8.94
C GLN A 283 -16.50 8.21 -9.45
N GLU A 284 -17.17 8.17 -10.60
CA GLU A 284 -17.67 6.92 -11.19
C GLU A 284 -16.56 5.89 -11.49
N ILE A 285 -15.37 6.35 -11.89
CA ILE A 285 -14.20 5.49 -12.04
C ILE A 285 -13.77 4.94 -10.68
N ARG A 286 -13.61 5.79 -9.66
CA ARG A 286 -13.28 5.35 -8.30
C ARG A 286 -14.29 4.32 -7.80
N GLU A 287 -15.58 4.57 -8.00
CA GLU A 287 -16.65 3.65 -7.66
C GLU A 287 -16.49 2.29 -8.34
N THR A 288 -16.23 2.29 -9.65
CA THR A 288 -16.02 1.08 -10.45
C THR A 288 -14.78 0.30 -9.98
N VAL A 289 -13.66 0.99 -9.80
CA VAL A 289 -12.39 0.40 -9.37
C VAL A 289 -12.54 -0.23 -7.98
N PHE A 290 -13.10 0.54 -7.04
CA PHE A 290 -13.20 0.12 -5.65
C PHE A 290 -14.16 -1.07 -5.53
N ASP A 291 -15.34 -0.99 -6.16
CA ASP A 291 -16.28 -2.11 -6.19
C ASP A 291 -15.65 -3.37 -6.77
N HIS A 292 -14.94 -3.25 -7.89
CA HIS A 292 -14.32 -4.38 -8.56
C HIS A 292 -13.29 -5.07 -7.68
N LEU A 293 -12.38 -4.30 -7.07
CA LEU A 293 -11.30 -4.84 -6.22
C LEU A 293 -11.81 -5.38 -4.89
N HIS A 294 -12.79 -4.74 -4.25
CA HIS A 294 -13.44 -5.27 -3.04
C HIS A 294 -14.12 -6.62 -3.30
N ARG A 295 -14.86 -6.75 -4.41
CA ARG A 295 -15.54 -8.00 -4.77
C ARG A 295 -14.57 -9.17 -4.96
N GLN A 296 -13.37 -8.92 -5.50
CA GLN A 296 -12.38 -9.99 -5.73
C GLN A 296 -11.92 -10.68 -4.46
N ILE A 297 -11.82 -9.94 -3.36
CA ILE A 297 -11.37 -10.47 -2.07
C ILE A 297 -12.53 -10.77 -1.11
N GLY A 298 -13.78 -10.57 -1.54
CA GLY A 298 -14.96 -10.77 -0.69
C GLY A 298 -15.09 -9.74 0.45
N MET A 299 -14.47 -8.57 0.29
CA MET A 299 -14.54 -7.47 1.25
C MET A 299 -15.75 -6.59 0.95
N LYS A 300 -16.49 -6.19 1.99
CA LYS A 300 -17.62 -5.27 1.84
C LYS A 300 -17.09 -3.84 1.67
N ARG A 301 -17.64 -3.14 0.69
CA ARG A 301 -17.40 -1.71 0.54
C ARG A 301 -18.13 -0.92 1.61
N GLN A 302 -17.37 -0.18 2.42
CA GLN A 302 -17.88 0.69 3.48
C GLN A 302 -17.79 2.16 3.04
N ARG A 303 -18.56 3.03 3.70
CA ARG A 303 -18.63 4.46 3.37
C ARG A 303 -18.43 5.27 4.63
N VAL A 304 -17.83 6.45 4.48
CA VAL A 304 -17.75 7.43 5.55
C VAL A 304 -19.15 7.81 6.05
N SER A 305 -19.25 8.00 7.36
CA SER A 305 -20.43 8.52 8.06
C SER A 305 -19.97 9.62 9.02
N THR A 306 -20.90 10.39 9.60
CA THR A 306 -20.54 11.39 10.62
C THR A 306 -19.68 10.76 11.71
N TYR A 307 -18.53 11.39 11.96
CA TYR A 307 -17.46 10.81 12.74
C TYR A 307 -17.00 11.80 13.82
N GLY A 308 -16.93 11.31 15.04
CA GLY A 308 -16.39 12.02 16.21
C GLY A 308 -15.09 11.36 16.67
N LEU A 309 -14.16 12.15 17.20
CA LEU A 309 -12.92 11.64 17.79
C LEU A 309 -12.84 12.06 19.26
N MET A 310 -12.54 11.10 20.12
CA MET A 310 -12.15 11.33 21.52
C MET A 310 -10.74 10.74 21.68
N GLU A 311 -9.74 11.62 21.72
CA GLU A 311 -8.34 11.24 21.75
C GLU A 311 -7.58 12.09 22.77
N GLU A 312 -6.82 11.42 23.64
CA GLU A 312 -5.90 12.05 24.57
C GLU A 312 -4.54 11.37 24.46
N TRP A 313 -3.47 12.17 24.45
CA TRP A 313 -2.09 11.69 24.50
C TRP A 313 -1.66 11.30 25.93
N GLY A 314 -2.57 10.69 26.70
CA GLY A 314 -2.41 10.29 28.10
C GLY A 314 -3.39 9.19 28.51
N PRO A 315 -3.43 8.81 29.80
CA PRO A 315 -4.42 7.85 30.31
C PRO A 315 -5.84 8.40 30.15
N ALA A 316 -6.68 7.71 29.39
CA ALA A 316 -8.05 8.14 29.12
C ALA A 316 -8.97 8.02 30.33
N ASP A 317 -9.85 9.02 30.50
CA ASP A 317 -10.98 8.96 31.45
C ASP A 317 -12.25 8.51 30.73
N LEU A 318 -12.44 7.18 30.65
CA LEU A 318 -13.59 6.58 29.96
C LEU A 318 -14.94 6.95 30.58
N ASP A 319 -15.00 7.26 31.87
CA ASP A 319 -16.23 7.71 32.52
C ASP A 319 -16.60 9.13 32.07
N ARG A 320 -15.61 10.01 31.96
CA ARG A 320 -15.77 11.33 31.36
C ARG A 320 -16.16 11.23 29.89
N TYR A 321 -15.46 10.40 29.10
CA TYR A 321 -15.80 10.17 27.69
C TYR A 321 -17.25 9.75 27.54
N ARG A 322 -17.74 8.84 28.39
CA ARG A 322 -19.14 8.39 28.35
C ARG A 322 -20.11 9.50 28.72
N THR A 323 -19.90 10.15 29.86
CA THR A 323 -20.90 11.05 30.46
C THR A 323 -20.94 12.42 29.78
N GLN A 324 -19.81 12.90 29.27
CA GLN A 324 -19.67 14.21 28.64
C GLN A 324 -19.46 14.08 27.14
N GLY A 325 -18.37 13.43 26.73
CA GLY A 325 -17.92 13.47 25.34
C GLY A 325 -18.87 12.78 24.36
N ALA A 326 -19.17 11.51 24.60
CA ALA A 326 -20.12 10.73 23.83
C ALA A 326 -21.51 11.37 23.84
N THR A 327 -21.99 11.86 24.99
CA THR A 327 -23.27 12.60 25.07
C THR A 327 -23.32 13.77 24.07
N LYS A 328 -22.25 14.58 24.00
CA LYS A 328 -22.17 15.72 23.07
C LYS A 328 -22.08 15.29 21.61
N LEU A 329 -21.20 14.33 21.30
CA LEU A 329 -21.03 13.81 19.94
C LEU A 329 -22.34 13.18 19.41
N LEU A 330 -23.02 12.39 20.24
CA LEU A 330 -24.31 11.78 19.88
C LEU A 330 -25.41 12.84 19.68
N ALA A 331 -25.46 13.87 20.54
CA ALA A 331 -26.39 14.99 20.37
C ALA A 331 -26.13 15.78 19.08
N ALA A 332 -24.88 15.84 18.61
CA ALA A 332 -24.49 16.41 17.32
C ALA A 332 -24.79 15.49 16.12
N GLY A 333 -25.32 14.28 16.35
CA GLY A 333 -25.69 13.33 15.30
C GLY A 333 -24.52 12.49 14.76
N VAL A 334 -23.42 12.39 15.50
CA VAL A 334 -22.31 11.50 15.18
C VAL A 334 -22.76 10.04 15.18
N LYS A 335 -22.38 9.28 14.15
CA LYS A 335 -22.73 7.87 13.97
C LYS A 335 -21.59 6.92 14.29
N LYS A 336 -20.36 7.40 14.29
CA LYS A 336 -19.18 6.65 14.70
C LYS A 336 -18.28 7.52 15.58
N ILE A 337 -17.85 6.98 16.71
CA ILE A 337 -16.92 7.64 17.63
C ILE A 337 -15.61 6.84 17.64
N GLY A 338 -14.51 7.49 17.27
CA GLY A 338 -13.16 6.95 17.33
C GLY A 338 -12.50 7.19 18.67
N LEU A 339 -11.78 6.18 19.14
CA LEU A 339 -10.95 6.21 20.35
C LEU A 339 -9.48 5.96 20.01
N ALA A 340 -8.60 6.48 20.86
CA ALA A 340 -7.19 6.12 20.88
C ALA A 340 -6.97 4.62 21.21
N ASN A 341 -5.73 4.16 21.12
CA ASN A 341 -5.39 2.76 21.42
C ASN A 341 -5.48 2.49 22.92
N HIS A 342 -6.49 1.74 23.34
CA HIS A 342 -6.69 1.33 24.73
C HIS A 342 -6.22 -0.09 25.04
N CYS A 343 -5.56 -0.76 24.09
CA CYS A 343 -4.81 -1.98 24.40
C CYS A 343 -3.62 -1.65 25.33
N ALA A 344 -3.06 -2.70 25.94
CA ALA A 344 -1.80 -2.62 26.66
C ALA A 344 -0.74 -2.08 25.70
N ASN A 345 -0.10 -0.98 26.07
CA ASN A 345 0.87 -0.26 25.24
C ASN A 345 2.02 0.27 26.12
N ASN A 346 3.09 0.79 25.50
CA ASN A 346 4.28 1.23 26.24
C ASN A 346 3.96 2.24 27.36
N MET A 347 3.02 3.16 27.10
CA MET A 347 2.65 4.21 28.05
C MET A 347 1.97 3.63 29.28
N ASN A 348 0.94 2.79 29.11
CA ASN A 348 0.16 2.26 30.23
C ASN A 348 0.76 1.02 30.91
N VAL A 349 1.67 0.28 30.25
CA VAL A 349 2.36 -0.87 30.85
C VAL A 349 3.67 -0.48 31.52
N TRP A 350 4.47 0.38 30.87
CA TRP A 350 5.84 0.70 31.28
C TRP A 350 6.11 2.17 31.56
N GLY A 351 5.17 3.07 31.27
CA GLY A 351 5.33 4.51 31.51
C GLY A 351 6.30 5.20 30.55
N VAL A 352 6.50 4.64 29.36
CA VAL A 352 7.42 5.17 28.33
C VAL A 352 6.76 5.18 26.95
N GLY A 353 7.34 5.90 26.00
CA GLY A 353 6.83 5.93 24.62
C GLY A 353 5.44 6.55 24.51
N ASN A 354 4.64 6.05 23.56
CA ASN A 354 3.29 6.54 23.28
C ASN A 354 2.28 5.38 23.22
N MET A 355 0.99 5.72 23.09
CA MET A 355 -0.11 4.76 23.03
C MET A 355 -0.13 3.92 21.74
N CYS A 356 0.54 4.38 20.69
CA CYS A 356 0.62 3.68 19.40
C CYS A 356 1.36 2.35 19.56
N CYS A 357 2.36 2.28 20.44
CA CYS A 357 3.21 1.11 20.68
C CYS A 357 2.49 0.00 21.47
N THR A 358 1.65 -0.79 20.80
CA THR A 358 0.95 -1.94 21.39
C THR A 358 1.93 -2.95 21.98
N VAL A 359 1.70 -3.36 23.22
CA VAL A 359 2.49 -4.35 23.94
C VAL A 359 1.77 -5.69 23.98
N ASP A 360 0.45 -5.68 24.16
CA ASP A 360 -0.44 -6.83 24.04
C ASP A 360 -1.83 -6.34 23.60
N TYR A 361 -2.55 -7.14 22.83
CA TYR A 361 -3.93 -6.87 22.40
C TYR A 361 -4.94 -7.20 23.51
N LYS A 362 -4.75 -6.59 24.68
CA LYS A 362 -5.61 -6.71 25.86
C LYS A 362 -5.90 -5.36 26.45
N ILE A 363 -7.07 -5.18 27.04
CA ILE A 363 -7.35 -3.98 27.83
C ILE A 363 -6.67 -4.11 29.20
N PRO A 364 -5.73 -3.23 29.57
CA PRO A 364 -5.09 -3.31 30.87
C PRO A 364 -6.03 -2.80 31.97
N GLU A 365 -5.78 -3.24 33.21
CA GLU A 365 -6.56 -2.83 34.39
C GLU A 365 -6.64 -1.30 34.56
N SER A 366 -5.56 -0.59 34.18
CA SER A 366 -5.49 0.87 34.25
C SER A 366 -6.49 1.59 33.33
N VAL A 367 -6.91 0.94 32.25
CA VAL A 367 -7.98 1.45 31.36
C VAL A 367 -9.35 1.02 31.89
N GLY A 368 -9.47 -0.25 32.28
CA GLY A 368 -10.71 -0.84 32.78
C GLY A 368 -11.63 -1.34 31.67
N GLU A 369 -11.64 -2.66 31.46
CA GLU A 369 -12.50 -3.33 30.45
C GLU A 369 -13.99 -2.99 30.64
N ASP A 370 -14.49 -3.04 31.88
CA ASP A 370 -15.88 -2.72 32.22
C ASP A 370 -16.25 -1.26 31.89
N LYS A 371 -15.30 -0.34 32.01
CA LYS A 371 -15.51 1.08 31.67
C LYS A 371 -15.62 1.28 30.17
N LEU A 372 -14.74 0.62 29.41
CA LEU A 372 -14.78 0.64 27.95
C LEU A 372 -16.08 0.00 27.44
N GLN A 373 -16.49 -1.10 28.05
CA GLN A 373 -17.77 -1.76 27.75
C GLN A 373 -18.95 -0.84 28.03
N ALA A 374 -18.97 -0.16 29.19
CA ALA A 374 -20.03 0.77 29.55
C ALA A 374 -20.13 1.96 28.57
N LEU A 375 -18.99 2.47 28.08
CA LEU A 375 -18.95 3.49 27.02
C LEU A 375 -19.53 2.95 25.72
N CYS A 376 -19.09 1.78 25.27
CA CYS A 376 -19.56 1.18 24.01
C CYS A 376 -21.07 0.91 24.05
N GLN A 377 -21.58 0.32 25.13
CA GLN A 377 -23.01 0.07 25.31
C GLN A 377 -23.84 1.36 25.32
N PHE A 378 -23.32 2.43 25.94
CA PHE A 378 -23.98 3.74 25.94
C PHE A 378 -24.10 4.32 24.51
N VAL A 379 -23.02 4.24 23.72
CA VAL A 379 -23.00 4.70 22.33
C VAL A 379 -23.91 3.84 21.43
N GLN A 380 -23.90 2.53 21.62
CA GLN A 380 -24.76 1.58 20.90
C GLN A 380 -26.24 1.79 21.21
N ALA A 381 -26.61 2.07 22.46
CA ALA A 381 -27.99 2.37 22.85
C ALA A 381 -28.53 3.63 22.13
N ALA A 382 -27.65 4.54 21.72
CA ALA A 382 -27.99 5.71 20.89
C ALA A 382 -27.93 5.45 19.37
N GLY A 383 -27.64 4.21 18.94
CA GLY A 383 -27.59 3.81 17.53
C GLY A 383 -26.35 4.29 16.79
N ALA A 384 -25.23 4.46 17.51
CA ALA A 384 -23.92 4.78 16.95
C ALA A 384 -22.92 3.66 17.27
N LYS A 385 -21.74 3.71 16.63
CA LYS A 385 -20.68 2.70 16.78
C LYS A 385 -19.45 3.29 17.45
N VAL A 386 -18.69 2.43 18.13
CA VAL A 386 -17.35 2.76 18.64
C VAL A 386 -16.30 2.07 17.79
N GLU A 387 -15.32 2.86 17.36
CA GLU A 387 -14.12 2.44 16.66
C GLU A 387 -12.91 2.69 17.56
N MET A 388 -11.96 1.75 17.61
CA MET A 388 -10.73 1.92 18.38
C MET A 388 -9.51 1.80 17.47
N TRP A 389 -8.51 2.64 17.70
CA TRP A 389 -7.18 2.49 17.09
C TRP A 389 -6.60 1.10 17.42
N GLY A 390 -6.19 0.37 16.37
CA GLY A 390 -5.34 -0.82 16.45
C GLY A 390 -4.16 -0.80 15.46
N ASN A 391 -3.33 -1.84 15.54
CA ASN A 391 -2.25 -2.09 14.58
C ASN A 391 -1.98 -3.60 14.44
N THR A 392 -1.08 -3.93 13.52
CA THR A 392 -0.60 -5.28 13.19
C THR A 392 0.86 -5.46 13.63
N SER A 393 1.31 -4.68 14.61
CA SER A 393 2.67 -4.69 15.14
C SER A 393 2.66 -4.70 16.67
N LEU A 394 3.79 -5.05 17.27
CA LEU A 394 4.00 -4.92 18.71
C LEU A 394 5.18 -3.99 18.97
N SER A 395 5.31 -3.50 20.20
CA SER A 395 6.49 -2.74 20.57
C SER A 395 7.73 -3.61 20.53
N VAL A 396 8.83 -3.06 20.02
CA VAL A 396 10.17 -3.66 20.11
C VAL A 396 10.57 -3.92 21.58
N LEU A 397 10.06 -3.13 22.53
CA LEU A 397 10.30 -3.36 23.96
C LEU A 397 9.73 -4.71 24.43
N THR A 398 8.59 -5.16 23.87
CA THR A 398 8.04 -6.50 24.16
C THR A 398 9.07 -7.58 23.82
N GLU A 399 9.66 -7.52 22.63
CA GLU A 399 10.69 -8.47 22.20
C GLU A 399 11.98 -8.36 23.03
N ILE A 400 12.42 -7.14 23.38
CA ILE A 400 13.61 -6.94 24.23
C ILE A 400 13.38 -7.56 25.61
N PHE A 401 12.23 -7.32 26.23
CA PHE A 401 11.94 -7.80 27.58
C PHE A 401 11.72 -9.32 27.59
N ARG A 402 11.07 -9.88 26.58
CA ARG A 402 10.93 -11.33 26.42
C ARG A 402 12.27 -12.08 26.43
N ASN A 403 13.32 -11.49 25.86
CA ASN A 403 14.65 -12.10 25.79
C ASN A 403 15.49 -11.92 27.06
N ARG A 404 14.98 -11.23 28.10
CA ARG A 404 15.64 -11.15 29.41
C ARG A 404 15.43 -12.46 30.18
N ASN A 405 16.42 -12.87 30.97
CA ASN A 405 16.38 -14.08 31.81
C ASN A 405 15.40 -14.01 33.00
N GLY A 406 14.18 -13.51 32.83
CA GLY A 406 13.06 -13.59 33.79
C GLY A 406 13.22 -12.80 35.10
N HIS A 407 14.38 -12.20 35.38
CA HIS A 407 14.60 -11.44 36.62
C HIS A 407 13.89 -10.08 36.57
N THR A 408 12.92 -9.90 37.48
CA THR A 408 12.18 -8.65 37.70
C THR A 408 13.04 -7.62 38.43
N ASP A 409 14.08 -7.10 37.78
CA ASP A 409 14.78 -5.92 38.28
C ASP A 409 14.41 -4.73 37.39
N ARG A 410 13.43 -3.94 37.87
CA ARG A 410 12.87 -2.72 37.24
C ARG A 410 12.05 -2.91 35.97
N ILE A 411 11.77 -4.15 35.56
CA ILE A 411 10.94 -4.44 34.38
C ILE A 411 9.69 -5.22 34.80
N ARG A 412 8.53 -4.75 34.34
CA ARG A 412 7.25 -5.45 34.48
C ARG A 412 7.04 -6.33 33.24
N PHE A 413 7.17 -7.64 33.41
CA PHE A 413 6.95 -8.60 32.34
C PHE A 413 5.45 -8.79 32.08
N LEU A 414 5.12 -9.10 30.84
CA LEU A 414 3.81 -9.62 30.50
C LEU A 414 3.62 -11.01 31.11
N PRO A 415 2.38 -11.38 31.51
CA PRO A 415 2.09 -12.76 31.89
C PRO A 415 2.36 -13.67 30.70
N THR A 416 2.83 -14.91 30.91
CA THR A 416 3.04 -15.87 29.80
C THR A 416 1.74 -16.51 29.33
N GLN A 417 0.78 -16.73 30.22
CA GLN A 417 -0.48 -17.38 29.89
C GLN A 417 -1.51 -16.36 29.41
N ASP A 418 -2.28 -16.77 28.39
CA ASP A 418 -3.32 -15.94 27.80
C ASP A 418 -2.81 -14.56 27.35
N SER A 419 -1.57 -14.43 26.91
CA SER A 419 -1.00 -13.17 26.42
C SER A 419 -0.39 -13.36 25.05
N VAL A 420 0.08 -12.25 24.47
CA VAL A 420 0.84 -12.31 23.22
C VAL A 420 2.13 -13.13 23.37
N GLU A 421 2.75 -13.18 24.55
CA GLU A 421 3.93 -14.00 24.82
C GLU A 421 3.69 -15.48 24.50
N GLN A 422 2.50 -15.99 24.84
CA GLN A 422 2.13 -17.37 24.52
C GLN A 422 2.12 -17.62 23.01
N ALA A 423 1.61 -16.66 22.24
CA ALA A 423 1.55 -16.74 20.79
C ALA A 423 2.96 -16.64 20.19
N LEU A 424 3.80 -15.71 20.68
CA LEU A 424 5.18 -15.52 20.24
C LEU A 424 6.06 -16.76 20.48
N VAL A 425 5.82 -17.51 21.56
CA VAL A 425 6.53 -18.76 21.86
C VAL A 425 6.08 -19.92 20.95
N LYS A 426 4.79 -19.98 20.62
CA LYS A 426 4.20 -21.04 19.79
C LYS A 426 4.40 -20.82 18.29
N ALA A 427 4.49 -19.57 17.86
CA ALA A 427 4.65 -19.19 16.46
C ALA A 427 5.96 -19.74 15.89
N LYS A 428 5.92 -20.19 14.64
CA LYS A 428 7.11 -20.65 13.92
C LYS A 428 7.96 -19.47 13.49
N ALA A 429 7.31 -18.40 13.06
CA ALA A 429 7.95 -17.17 12.62
C ALA A 429 7.06 -15.99 13.02
N ALA A 430 7.10 -15.58 14.28
CA ALA A 430 6.23 -14.53 14.83
C ALA A 430 6.38 -13.17 14.13
N TRP A 431 7.57 -12.87 13.63
CA TRP A 431 7.96 -11.56 13.13
C TRP A 431 8.23 -11.59 11.63
N VAL A 432 7.89 -10.50 10.94
CA VAL A 432 8.44 -10.26 9.61
C VAL A 432 9.96 -10.09 9.72
N ARG A 433 10.69 -10.73 8.82
CA ARG A 433 12.15 -10.73 8.80
C ARG A 433 12.63 -10.07 7.52
N ASN A 434 13.62 -9.20 7.65
CA ASN A 434 14.23 -8.50 6.53
C ASN A 434 15.34 -9.36 5.89
N PRO A 435 15.98 -8.92 4.79
CA PRO A 435 17.04 -9.68 4.15
C PRO A 435 18.25 -10.00 5.05
N SER A 436 18.49 -9.21 6.11
CA SER A 436 19.53 -9.49 7.13
C SER A 436 19.06 -10.38 8.28
N ASN A 437 17.87 -10.98 8.16
CA ASN A 437 17.20 -11.77 9.20
C ASN A 437 16.89 -10.99 10.50
N ALA A 438 17.01 -9.67 10.47
CA ALA A 438 16.57 -8.83 11.57
C ALA A 438 15.03 -8.76 11.56
N ILE A 439 14.44 -8.50 12.73
CA ILE A 439 13.02 -8.15 12.79
C ILE A 439 12.82 -6.88 11.98
N GLU A 440 11.87 -6.93 11.06
CA GLU A 440 11.49 -5.79 10.25
C GLU A 440 10.89 -4.71 11.15
N ALA A 441 11.55 -3.55 11.17
CA ALA A 441 11.07 -2.37 11.86
C ALA A 441 10.07 -1.59 10.98
N ASP A 442 9.35 -0.66 11.59
CA ASP A 442 8.68 0.41 10.88
C ASP A 442 9.69 1.42 10.30
N HIS A 443 9.28 2.15 9.28
CA HIS A 443 10.14 3.11 8.59
C HIS A 443 10.24 4.48 9.30
N TYR A 444 9.55 4.71 10.43
CA TYR A 444 9.59 5.99 11.15
C TYR A 444 10.74 6.03 12.17
N THR A 445 10.71 5.11 13.12
CA THR A 445 11.68 4.98 14.22
C THR A 445 11.47 3.59 14.77
N PRO A 446 12.50 2.73 14.95
CA PRO A 446 12.34 1.29 15.20
C PRO A 446 11.75 0.99 16.59
N VAL A 447 10.48 1.33 16.78
CA VAL A 447 9.70 1.14 18.00
C VAL A 447 8.63 0.07 17.79
N PHE A 448 8.32 -0.26 16.54
CA PHE A 448 7.42 -1.33 16.14
C PHE A 448 8.17 -2.53 15.56
N ALA A 449 7.83 -3.71 16.06
CA ALA A 449 8.18 -5.01 15.50
C ALA A 449 6.97 -5.52 14.71
N VAL A 450 7.13 -5.68 13.39
CA VAL A 450 6.04 -6.09 12.50
C VAL A 450 5.73 -7.58 12.68
N LEU A 451 4.47 -7.89 12.97
CA LEU A 451 4.00 -9.28 13.09
C LEU A 451 3.90 -9.95 11.72
N ASN A 452 4.27 -11.22 11.65
CA ASN A 452 4.09 -12.02 10.45
C ASN A 452 2.65 -12.54 10.38
N LEU A 453 1.80 -11.88 9.60
CA LEU A 453 0.38 -12.24 9.46
C LEU A 453 0.18 -13.57 8.71
N ARG A 454 1.24 -14.15 8.13
CA ARG A 454 1.23 -15.49 7.55
C ARG A 454 1.45 -16.59 8.59
N ASP A 455 1.90 -16.27 9.81
CA ASP A 455 1.96 -17.25 10.89
C ASP A 455 0.57 -17.39 11.52
N GLN A 456 -0.03 -18.58 11.38
CA GLN A 456 -1.38 -18.84 11.86
C GLN A 456 -1.54 -18.60 13.36
N THR A 457 -0.51 -18.85 14.17
CA THR A 457 -0.58 -18.65 15.63
C THR A 457 -0.77 -17.18 15.97
N ILE A 458 -0.02 -16.31 15.27
CA ILE A 458 -0.11 -14.86 15.44
C ILE A 458 -1.47 -14.36 14.95
N ARG A 459 -1.88 -14.82 13.77
CA ARG A 459 -3.16 -14.47 13.16
C ARG A 459 -4.34 -14.84 14.06
N ASP A 460 -4.33 -16.06 14.61
CA ASP A 460 -5.37 -16.58 15.51
C ASP A 460 -5.41 -15.80 16.83
N TYR A 461 -4.25 -15.48 17.41
CA TYR A 461 -4.19 -14.68 18.62
C TYR A 461 -4.82 -13.29 18.40
N TRP A 462 -4.38 -12.61 17.35
CA TRP A 462 -4.87 -11.27 17.00
C TRP A 462 -6.37 -11.29 16.73
N MET A 463 -6.85 -12.20 15.87
CA MET A 463 -8.28 -12.32 15.55
C MET A 463 -9.14 -12.64 16.77
N ARG A 464 -8.66 -13.53 17.65
CA ARG A 464 -9.38 -13.88 18.87
C ARG A 464 -9.57 -12.67 19.78
N ARG A 465 -8.53 -11.84 19.97
CA ARG A 465 -8.63 -10.64 20.81
C ARG A 465 -9.61 -9.61 20.28
N TRP A 466 -9.56 -9.33 18.99
CA TRP A 466 -10.52 -8.43 18.38
C TRP A 466 -11.95 -8.99 18.40
N ARG A 467 -12.15 -10.30 18.22
CA ARG A 467 -13.48 -10.91 18.42
C ARG A 467 -13.97 -10.78 19.86
N GLU A 468 -13.10 -11.00 20.85
CA GLU A 468 -13.45 -10.76 22.26
C GLU A 468 -13.87 -9.30 22.50
N PHE A 469 -13.19 -8.33 21.88
CA PHE A 469 -13.57 -6.92 21.94
C PHE A 469 -14.93 -6.64 21.30
N HIS A 470 -15.24 -7.25 20.15
CA HIS A 470 -16.55 -7.13 19.53
C HIS A 470 -17.64 -7.75 20.40
N ASP A 471 -17.50 -9.03 20.74
CA ASP A 471 -18.56 -9.84 21.34
C ASP A 471 -18.83 -9.46 22.80
N ARG A 472 -17.81 -9.03 23.55
CA ARG A 472 -17.93 -8.72 24.97
C ARG A 472 -17.99 -7.21 25.25
N ILE A 473 -17.12 -6.42 24.63
CA ILE A 473 -17.02 -4.99 24.92
C ILE A 473 -18.01 -4.18 24.07
N GLY A 474 -18.27 -4.61 22.83
CA GLY A 474 -19.13 -3.89 21.89
C GLY A 474 -18.36 -2.96 20.95
N LEU A 475 -17.07 -3.23 20.71
CA LEU A 475 -16.32 -2.52 19.67
C LEU A 475 -16.74 -3.01 18.28
N GLU A 476 -17.15 -2.09 17.41
CA GLU A 476 -17.68 -2.40 16.07
C GLU A 476 -16.82 -1.82 14.95
N GLY A 477 -15.74 -1.11 15.28
CA GLY A 477 -14.80 -0.55 14.31
C GLY A 477 -13.35 -0.70 14.77
N ILE A 478 -12.46 -0.78 13.79
CA ILE A 478 -11.02 -0.66 13.99
C ILE A 478 -10.47 0.42 13.06
N PHE A 479 -9.67 1.32 13.61
CA PHE A 479 -8.78 2.18 12.83
C PHE A 479 -7.38 1.55 12.83
N LEU A 480 -6.93 1.04 11.67
CA LEU A 480 -5.56 0.54 11.52
C LEU A 480 -4.60 1.67 11.15
N ASP A 481 -3.71 1.93 12.07
CA ASP A 481 -2.61 2.88 11.91
C ASP A 481 -1.51 2.33 11.00
N SER A 482 -1.05 3.19 10.07
CA SER A 482 0.04 2.93 9.14
C SER A 482 0.03 1.53 8.54
N SER A 483 -1.14 1.03 8.11
CA SER A 483 -1.33 -0.38 7.79
C SER A 483 -0.50 -0.83 6.58
N PHE A 484 -0.24 0.07 5.63
CA PHE A 484 0.67 -0.26 4.53
C PHE A 484 2.11 -0.46 5.04
N ASN A 485 2.59 0.42 5.91
CA ASN A 485 3.94 0.40 6.48
C ASN A 485 4.11 -0.68 7.56
N LEU A 486 3.06 -1.03 8.29
CA LEU A 486 3.11 -1.99 9.41
C LEU A 486 2.60 -3.39 9.03
N SER A 487 2.06 -3.58 7.83
CA SER A 487 1.70 -4.92 7.35
C SER A 487 1.72 -5.09 5.83
N SER A 488 0.85 -4.40 5.09
CA SER A 488 0.53 -4.83 3.71
C SER A 488 1.71 -4.75 2.75
N ASP A 489 2.61 -3.79 2.96
CA ASP A 489 3.77 -3.51 2.10
C ASP A 489 5.07 -4.14 2.61
N LYS A 490 4.99 -5.35 3.16
CA LYS A 490 6.15 -6.05 3.74
C LYS A 490 6.41 -7.40 3.07
N PHE A 491 7.67 -7.83 3.14
CA PHE A 491 8.12 -9.16 2.75
C PHE A 491 8.78 -9.85 3.93
N HIS A 492 8.40 -11.11 4.17
CA HIS A 492 9.08 -11.96 5.13
C HIS A 492 10.12 -12.82 4.41
N TRP A 493 11.39 -12.60 4.75
CA TRP A 493 12.55 -13.27 4.19
C TRP A 493 12.92 -14.50 5.03
N VAL A 494 12.99 -15.67 4.38
CA VAL A 494 13.41 -16.93 5.00
C VAL A 494 14.72 -17.35 4.34
N GLN A 495 15.84 -17.19 5.06
CA GLN A 495 17.18 -17.50 4.53
C GLN A 495 17.45 -19.00 4.42
N ASN A 496 16.90 -19.80 5.33
CA ASN A 496 17.00 -21.25 5.33
C ASN A 496 15.62 -21.85 5.61
N ALA A 497 14.92 -22.27 4.57
CA ALA A 497 13.59 -22.86 4.69
C ALA A 497 13.62 -24.33 5.18
N ALA A 498 14.80 -24.96 5.19
CA ALA A 498 14.99 -26.34 5.63
C ALA A 498 15.29 -26.45 7.14
N ASP A 499 15.78 -25.39 7.76
CA ASP A 499 16.12 -25.36 9.18
C ASP A 499 15.09 -24.52 9.95
N GLN A 500 14.48 -25.12 10.96
CA GLN A 500 13.50 -24.47 11.83
C GLN A 500 14.15 -23.79 13.05
N SER A 501 15.48 -23.88 13.21
CA SER A 501 16.19 -23.25 14.32
C SER A 501 16.45 -21.76 14.05
N LEU A 502 15.91 -20.90 14.92
CA LEU A 502 16.08 -19.44 14.87
C LEU A 502 17.36 -18.94 15.57
N GLN A 503 18.31 -19.84 15.87
CA GLN A 503 19.46 -19.50 16.72
C GLN A 503 20.61 -18.90 15.91
N GLY A 504 21.11 -17.75 16.37
CA GLY A 504 22.36 -17.17 15.88
C GLY A 504 23.56 -17.97 16.39
N ALA A 505 24.65 -17.96 15.62
CA ALA A 505 25.94 -18.51 16.03
C ALA A 505 26.89 -17.37 16.40
N THR A 506 27.58 -17.49 17.52
CA THR A 506 28.67 -16.60 17.93
C THR A 506 30.02 -17.30 17.74
N ALA A 507 31.12 -16.54 17.70
CA ALA A 507 32.45 -17.09 17.42
C ALA A 507 32.98 -18.06 18.50
N ASP A 508 32.39 -18.02 19.69
CA ASP A 508 32.62 -18.96 20.79
C ASP A 508 31.87 -20.29 20.62
N HIS A 509 30.90 -20.38 19.71
CA HIS A 509 30.30 -21.65 19.28
C HIS A 509 31.22 -22.36 18.27
N THR A 510 32.39 -22.81 18.75
CA THR A 510 33.48 -23.38 17.94
C THR A 510 33.06 -24.49 16.97
N GLY A 511 32.03 -25.28 17.28
CA GLY A 511 31.47 -26.31 16.40
C GLY A 511 30.69 -25.79 15.17
N LEU A 512 30.37 -24.49 15.13
CA LEU A 512 29.69 -23.82 14.03
C LEU A 512 30.66 -23.05 13.11
N LEU A 513 31.95 -22.98 13.46
CA LEU A 513 33.00 -22.30 12.70
C LEU A 513 33.69 -23.23 11.70
N GLY A 514 34.40 -22.64 10.72
CA GLY A 514 35.15 -23.39 9.71
C GLY A 514 34.32 -23.90 8.52
N ASN A 515 33.03 -23.56 8.48
CA ASN A 515 32.14 -23.88 7.37
C ASN A 515 32.33 -22.90 6.20
N PHE A 516 32.35 -23.42 4.98
CA PHE A 516 32.28 -22.63 3.75
C PHE A 516 30.86 -22.58 3.21
N ARG A 517 30.60 -21.64 2.30
CA ARG A 517 29.34 -21.65 1.57
C ARG A 517 29.20 -22.99 0.82
N PRO A 518 28.06 -23.70 0.95
CA PRO A 518 27.83 -24.91 0.18
C PRO A 518 27.80 -24.60 -1.32
N ALA A 519 28.13 -25.60 -2.15
CA ALA A 519 28.09 -25.48 -3.60
C ALA A 519 26.67 -25.13 -4.11
N GLU A 520 25.65 -25.74 -3.49
CA GLU A 520 24.25 -25.39 -3.71
C GLU A 520 23.72 -24.57 -2.52
N PRO A 521 23.07 -23.42 -2.76
CA PRO A 521 22.49 -22.63 -1.69
C PRO A 521 21.31 -23.38 -1.05
N VAL A 522 21.14 -23.19 0.26
CA VAL A 522 19.96 -23.70 0.96
C VAL A 522 18.68 -23.07 0.38
N PRO A 523 17.55 -23.81 0.32
CA PRO A 523 16.29 -23.25 -0.11
C PRO A 523 15.90 -22.04 0.73
N SER A 524 15.51 -20.96 0.08
CA SER A 524 15.08 -19.72 0.72
C SER A 524 13.71 -19.29 0.19
N ALA A 525 12.98 -18.46 0.95
CA ALA A 525 11.70 -17.91 0.52
C ALA A 525 11.64 -16.40 0.73
N ILE A 526 10.86 -15.72 -0.12
CA ILE A 526 10.40 -14.35 0.09
C ILE A 526 8.88 -14.42 0.02
N LEU A 527 8.23 -13.97 1.08
CA LEU A 527 6.81 -14.13 1.27
C LEU A 527 6.17 -12.75 1.45
N SER A 528 5.37 -12.30 0.49
CA SER A 528 4.64 -11.04 0.61
C SER A 528 3.57 -11.12 1.71
N GLN A 529 3.42 -10.06 2.50
CA GLN A 529 2.39 -9.93 3.53
C GLN A 529 1.06 -9.36 3.00
N TYR A 530 1.03 -8.86 1.77
CA TYR A 530 -0.12 -8.15 1.20
C TYR A 530 -1.42 -8.96 1.22
N ALA A 531 -1.40 -10.19 0.71
CA ALA A 531 -2.58 -11.05 0.70
C ALA A 531 -3.02 -11.42 2.11
N ALA A 532 -2.06 -11.77 2.99
CA ALA A 532 -2.35 -12.11 4.38
C ALA A 532 -3.00 -10.95 5.15
N HIS A 533 -2.57 -9.71 4.90
CA HIS A 533 -3.20 -8.50 5.43
C HIS A 533 -4.66 -8.38 4.96
N LEU A 534 -4.92 -8.44 3.65
CA LEU A 534 -6.28 -8.27 3.12
C LEU A 534 -7.23 -9.40 3.54
N GLU A 535 -6.73 -10.63 3.63
CA GLU A 535 -7.52 -11.75 4.17
C GLU A 535 -7.85 -11.54 5.65
N LEU A 536 -6.92 -10.99 6.45
CA LEU A 536 -7.18 -10.65 7.85
C LEU A 536 -8.26 -9.58 7.95
N MET A 537 -8.16 -8.51 7.14
CA MET A 537 -9.15 -7.43 7.15
C MET A 537 -10.53 -7.87 6.67
N THR A 538 -10.57 -8.78 5.68
CA THR A 538 -11.82 -9.40 5.24
C THR A 538 -12.43 -10.25 6.36
N ALA A 539 -11.61 -11.04 7.06
CA ALA A 539 -12.08 -11.83 8.21
C ALA A 539 -12.57 -10.96 9.37
N MET A 540 -11.96 -9.78 9.59
CA MET A 540 -12.42 -8.78 10.55
C MET A 540 -13.79 -8.23 10.18
N GLN A 541 -14.01 -7.85 8.91
CA GLN A 541 -15.33 -7.40 8.46
C GLN A 541 -16.40 -8.49 8.62
N TRP A 542 -16.06 -9.76 8.37
CA TRP A 542 -16.97 -10.89 8.59
C TRP A 542 -17.27 -11.13 10.07
N ALA A 543 -16.34 -10.75 10.96
CA ALA A 543 -16.55 -10.77 12.40
C ALA A 543 -17.38 -9.58 12.92
N GLY A 544 -17.82 -8.66 12.05
CA GLY A 544 -18.69 -7.52 12.41
C GLY A 544 -18.00 -6.16 12.42
N PHE A 545 -16.68 -6.09 12.20
CA PHE A 545 -15.94 -4.84 12.26
C PHE A 545 -16.12 -3.96 11.02
N GLU A 546 -16.19 -2.65 11.25
CA GLU A 546 -15.88 -1.66 10.24
C GLU A 546 -14.38 -1.40 10.15
N TYR A 547 -13.86 -1.43 8.92
CA TYR A 547 -12.45 -1.26 8.65
C TYR A 547 -12.17 0.18 8.24
N CYS A 548 -11.50 0.90 9.12
CA CYS A 548 -10.94 2.22 8.89
C CYS A 548 -9.40 2.10 8.92
N ASN A 549 -8.69 2.88 8.13
CA ASN A 549 -7.23 2.86 8.10
C ASN A 549 -6.66 4.27 7.91
N GLU A 550 -5.40 4.42 8.31
CA GLU A 550 -4.59 5.60 8.00
C GLU A 550 -4.22 5.65 6.51
N ASP A 551 -4.26 4.53 5.80
CA ASP A 551 -3.84 4.53 4.42
C ASP A 551 -4.89 5.21 3.50
N LEU A 552 -4.49 5.67 2.29
CA LEU A 552 -5.40 6.32 1.33
C LEU A 552 -5.85 5.41 0.18
N GLY A 553 -5.77 4.11 0.40
CA GLY A 553 -5.95 3.04 -0.57
C GLY A 553 -7.32 2.88 -1.23
N VAL A 554 -7.57 1.66 -1.66
CA VAL A 554 -8.86 1.20 -2.19
C VAL A 554 -9.74 0.65 -1.08
N PHE A 555 -9.16 -0.02 -0.07
CA PHE A 555 -9.90 -0.85 0.87
C PHE A 555 -10.21 -0.11 2.17
N GLY A 556 -11.47 -0.20 2.63
CA GLY A 556 -11.91 0.38 3.90
C GLY A 556 -12.32 1.85 3.82
N ILE A 557 -12.42 2.47 4.98
CA ILE A 557 -12.60 3.91 5.17
C ILE A 557 -11.23 4.52 5.49
N HIS A 558 -10.97 5.75 5.03
CA HIS A 558 -9.65 6.37 5.16
C HIS A 558 -9.71 7.56 6.13
N ARG A 559 -8.78 7.62 7.08
CA ARG A 559 -8.65 8.70 8.07
C ARG A 559 -7.23 9.25 8.07
N HIS A 560 -6.85 9.86 6.94
CA HIS A 560 -5.54 10.47 6.72
C HIS A 560 -5.58 11.45 5.54
N GLY A 561 -4.50 12.19 5.33
CA GLY A 561 -4.30 13.09 4.19
C GLY A 561 -3.55 14.36 4.57
N PRO A 562 -3.30 15.25 3.60
CA PRO A 562 -2.54 16.46 3.85
C PRO A 562 -3.38 17.46 4.64
N SER A 563 -2.77 18.53 5.12
CA SER A 563 -3.50 19.65 5.73
C SER A 563 -4.57 20.22 4.78
N VAL A 564 -5.64 20.78 5.35
CA VAL A 564 -6.83 21.22 4.59
C VAL A 564 -6.50 22.22 3.47
N ASP A 565 -5.49 23.09 3.64
CA ASP A 565 -5.05 24.04 2.62
C ASP A 565 -4.55 23.36 1.34
N LYS A 566 -4.01 22.14 1.44
CA LYS A 566 -3.60 21.33 0.28
C LYS A 566 -4.76 20.64 -0.41
N ARG A 567 -5.92 20.51 0.27
CA ARG A 567 -7.13 19.87 -0.27
C ARG A 567 -8.05 20.83 -1.01
N ILE A 568 -8.00 22.14 -0.73
CA ILE A 568 -8.97 23.14 -1.24
C ILE A 568 -9.17 23.06 -2.77
N GLY A 569 -8.08 22.89 -3.54
CA GLY A 569 -8.16 22.79 -5.00
C GLY A 569 -8.82 21.51 -5.52
N SER A 570 -8.92 20.48 -4.68
CA SER A 570 -9.26 19.10 -5.04
C SER A 570 -10.29 18.45 -4.10
N LEU A 571 -11.11 19.23 -3.38
CA LEU A 571 -12.08 18.74 -2.40
C LEU A 571 -12.87 17.49 -2.83
N PRO A 572 -13.42 17.37 -4.07
CA PRO A 572 -14.17 16.19 -4.47
C PRO A 572 -13.36 14.88 -4.40
N ILE A 573 -12.04 14.91 -4.58
CA ILE A 573 -11.16 13.72 -4.51
C ILE A 573 -11.19 13.08 -3.11
N TRP A 574 -11.54 13.86 -2.08
CA TRP A 574 -11.52 13.46 -0.67
C TRP A 574 -12.89 13.05 -0.11
N ALA A 575 -13.92 12.92 -0.95
CA ALA A 575 -15.31 12.69 -0.53
C ALA A 575 -15.58 11.34 0.19
N ASP A 576 -14.64 10.40 0.14
CA ASP A 576 -14.68 9.08 0.80
C ASP A 576 -13.68 8.97 1.96
N CYS A 577 -13.06 10.08 2.37
CA CYS A 577 -12.15 10.17 3.51
C CYS A 577 -12.82 10.90 4.68
N LEU A 578 -12.43 10.51 5.89
CA LEU A 578 -12.60 11.32 7.10
C LEU A 578 -11.50 12.38 7.10
N VAL A 579 -11.88 13.65 7.14
CA VAL A 579 -10.94 14.77 6.95
C VAL A 579 -11.02 15.78 8.08
N GLU A 580 -9.87 16.31 8.48
CA GLU A 580 -9.77 17.39 9.45
C GLU A 580 -10.13 18.74 8.81
N PHE A 581 -10.65 19.66 9.64
CA PHE A 581 -10.99 21.01 9.21
C PHE A 581 -10.28 22.06 10.08
N ASP A 582 -9.28 22.73 9.50
CA ASP A 582 -8.51 23.80 10.15
C ASP A 582 -8.89 25.15 9.56
N GLY A 583 -9.83 25.84 10.21
CA GLY A 583 -10.26 27.19 9.83
C GLY A 583 -9.09 28.21 9.74
N PRO A 584 -8.22 28.30 10.75
CA PRO A 584 -7.01 29.11 10.68
C PRO A 584 -6.10 28.82 9.47
N ALA A 585 -5.84 27.56 9.12
CA ALA A 585 -5.05 27.22 7.93
C ALA A 585 -5.73 27.65 6.63
N ILE A 586 -7.05 27.47 6.52
CA ILE A 586 -7.84 27.92 5.36
C ILE A 586 -7.73 29.44 5.19
N ALA A 587 -7.88 30.19 6.29
CA ALA A 587 -7.74 31.65 6.28
C ALA A 587 -6.32 32.09 5.89
N ARG A 588 -5.28 31.41 6.41
CA ARG A 588 -3.87 31.66 6.01
C ARG A 588 -3.62 31.38 4.53
N ALA A 589 -4.34 30.42 3.95
CA ALA A 589 -4.29 30.12 2.52
C ALA A 589 -5.08 31.11 1.65
N GLY A 590 -5.73 32.13 2.25
CA GLY A 590 -6.46 33.18 1.52
C GLY A 590 -7.91 32.82 1.17
N HIS A 591 -8.49 31.84 1.84
CA HIS A 591 -9.87 31.40 1.62
C HIS A 591 -10.76 31.70 2.83
N ASP A 592 -12.08 31.84 2.60
CA ASP A 592 -13.07 31.93 3.67
C ASP A 592 -13.36 30.53 4.25
N PRO A 593 -13.09 30.29 5.55
CA PRO A 593 -13.38 29.01 6.19
C PRO A 593 -14.83 28.54 6.04
N LEU A 594 -15.81 29.44 6.09
CA LEU A 594 -17.23 29.06 5.98
C LEU A 594 -17.56 28.58 4.56
N ASP A 595 -17.06 29.29 3.55
CA ASP A 595 -17.19 28.87 2.14
C ASP A 595 -16.59 27.48 1.92
N ILE A 596 -15.37 27.22 2.40
CA ILE A 596 -14.74 25.89 2.28
C ILE A 596 -15.51 24.81 3.05
N PHE A 597 -15.98 25.11 4.25
CA PHE A 597 -16.77 24.18 5.06
C PHE A 597 -18.01 23.71 4.31
N PHE A 598 -18.84 24.65 3.81
CA PHE A 598 -20.07 24.32 3.08
C PHE A 598 -19.80 23.70 1.70
N ARG A 599 -18.72 24.09 1.01
CA ARG A 599 -18.30 23.40 -0.23
C ARG A 599 -17.94 21.95 0.01
N GLY A 600 -17.19 21.65 1.07
CA GLY A 600 -16.88 20.27 1.45
C GLY A 600 -18.15 19.45 1.68
N LEU A 601 -19.11 20.01 2.41
CA LEU A 601 -20.41 19.36 2.63
C LEU A 601 -21.20 19.16 1.32
N ALA A 602 -21.18 20.12 0.40
CA ALA A 602 -21.81 19.99 -0.91
C ALA A 602 -21.18 18.86 -1.75
N TYR A 603 -19.88 18.61 -1.58
CA TYR A 603 -19.18 17.46 -2.16
C TYR A 603 -19.27 16.18 -1.34
N ARG A 604 -20.09 16.17 -0.28
CA ARG A 604 -20.30 15.04 0.64
C ARG A 604 -19.05 14.61 1.42
N MET A 605 -18.10 15.52 1.62
CA MET A 605 -16.99 15.27 2.54
C MET A 605 -17.48 15.21 3.98
N VAL A 606 -16.81 14.41 4.80
CA VAL A 606 -17.09 14.29 6.23
C VAL A 606 -15.96 14.94 7.03
N TRP A 607 -16.27 16.06 7.67
CA TRP A 607 -15.37 16.72 8.61
C TRP A 607 -15.39 15.98 9.96
N ILE A 608 -14.21 15.67 10.50
CA ILE A 608 -14.06 15.07 11.83
C ILE A 608 -14.45 16.08 12.90
N ILE A 609 -15.27 15.65 13.86
CA ILE A 609 -15.64 16.44 15.03
C ILE A 609 -14.83 15.94 16.23
N TYR A 610 -14.10 16.82 16.89
CA TYR A 610 -13.32 16.50 18.07
C TYR A 610 -14.10 16.86 19.33
N GLU A 611 -13.94 16.05 20.36
CA GLU A 611 -14.34 16.40 21.71
C GLU A 611 -13.22 17.22 22.36
N GLY A 612 -13.38 18.54 22.33
CA GLY A 612 -12.41 19.48 22.89
C GLY A 612 -12.40 19.44 24.41
N LEU A 613 -11.66 18.49 24.97
CA LEU A 613 -11.62 18.18 26.41
C LEU A 613 -11.23 19.38 27.27
N GLN A 614 -10.35 20.26 26.81
CA GLN A 614 -9.96 21.44 27.60
C GLN A 614 -11.05 22.51 27.63
N GLN A 615 -11.84 22.59 26.56
CA GLN A 615 -12.83 23.65 26.34
C GLN A 615 -14.25 23.19 26.72
N ASP A 616 -14.40 21.89 27.01
CA ASP A 616 -15.68 21.22 27.24
C ASP A 616 -16.67 21.48 26.08
N ALA A 617 -16.17 21.50 24.84
CA ALA A 617 -16.94 21.85 23.64
C ALA A 617 -16.61 20.93 22.46
N LEU A 618 -17.49 20.87 21.47
CA LEU A 618 -17.17 20.23 20.20
C LEU A 618 -16.43 21.21 19.29
N CYS A 619 -15.39 20.73 18.62
CA CYS A 619 -14.59 21.50 17.68
C CYS A 619 -14.31 20.68 16.42
N PHE A 620 -13.78 21.35 15.39
CA PHE A 620 -13.35 20.72 14.14
C PHE A 620 -11.83 20.58 14.04
N HIS A 621 -11.14 21.01 15.09
CA HIS A 621 -9.69 21.03 15.24
C HIS A 621 -9.36 20.72 16.70
N ASP A 622 -8.42 19.80 16.93
CA ASP A 622 -7.93 19.40 18.26
C ASP A 622 -7.26 20.57 19.00
#